data_AF-A0A5E7Y331-F1
#
_entry.id   AF-A0A5E7Y331-F1
#
_cell.length_a   1.000
_cell.length_b   1.000
_cell.length_c   1.000
_cell.angle_alpha   90.00
_cell.angle_beta   90.00
_cell.angle_gamma   90.00
#
_symmetry.space_group_name_H-M   'P 1'
#
loop_
_entity.id
_entity.type
_entity.pdbx_description
1 polymer ?
#
loop_
_entity_poly.entity_id
_entity_poly.type
_entity_poly.pdbx_seq_one_letter_code
_entity_poly.pdbx_strand_id
1 'polypeptide(L)'
;MKFEGDSKSSDLLIGNFGDVEFIANGQFDLAGMIYNPKGAVEFDIAGTGAVSFNGICRKLTVKNASGNCRLDFSKLNCKEVKFISVEGGSQVIIGATRFISEAILKDDAILQCSDKTILINYTVSDKSQIERMPKMAS
;
A
#
# COMPACT_ATOMS: atom_id res chain seq x y z
N MET A 1 -14.54 1.43 -3.99
CA MET A 1 -14.21 1.50 -5.43
C MET A 1 -13.65 0.15 -5.83
N LYS A 2 -14.09 -0.43 -6.96
CA LYS A 2 -13.78 -1.83 -7.31
C LYS A 2 -13.42 -1.95 -8.79
N PHE A 3 -12.35 -2.70 -9.08
CA PHE A 3 -11.84 -3.03 -10.41
C PHE A 3 -11.65 -4.54 -10.53
N GLU A 4 -12.08 -5.14 -11.64
CA GLU A 4 -11.99 -6.58 -11.89
C GLU A 4 -11.52 -6.85 -13.33
N GLY A 5 -10.73 -7.91 -13.51
CA GLY A 5 -10.18 -8.29 -14.81
C GLY A 5 -9.06 -7.35 -15.24
N ASP A 6 -9.07 -6.95 -16.51
CA ASP A 6 -8.09 -6.03 -17.07
C ASP A 6 -8.56 -4.58 -16.86
N SER A 7 -7.85 -3.83 -16.02
CA SER A 7 -8.26 -2.48 -15.61
C SER A 7 -7.11 -1.48 -15.72
N LYS A 8 -7.38 -0.31 -16.32
CA LYS A 8 -6.40 0.77 -16.45
C LYS A 8 -7.05 2.13 -16.24
N SER A 9 -6.45 2.94 -15.36
CA SER A 9 -6.86 4.34 -15.12
C SER A 9 -5.72 5.07 -14.42
N SER A 10 -5.53 6.35 -14.72
CA SER A 10 -4.44 7.16 -14.14
C SER A 10 -4.94 8.41 -13.39
N ASP A 11 -6.24 8.49 -13.18
CA ASP A 11 -6.97 9.69 -12.76
C ASP A 11 -7.96 9.40 -11.62
N LEU A 12 -7.70 8.33 -10.85
CA LEU A 12 -8.56 7.95 -9.73
C LEU A 12 -8.48 8.99 -8.60
N LEU A 13 -9.62 9.28 -7.99
CA LEU A 13 -9.71 10.19 -6.85
C LEU A 13 -10.39 9.51 -5.67
N ILE A 14 -9.68 9.42 -4.55
CA ILE A 14 -10.23 8.98 -3.25
C ILE A 14 -10.37 10.21 -2.36
N GLY A 15 -11.61 10.64 -2.12
CA GLY A 15 -11.94 11.86 -1.38
C GLY A 15 -12.33 11.66 0.08
N ASN A 16 -12.50 12.76 0.80
CA ASN A 16 -12.70 12.86 2.25
C ASN A 16 -14.15 12.59 2.70
N PHE A 17 -14.75 11.47 2.27
CA PHE A 17 -16.14 11.09 2.61
C PHE A 17 -16.22 10.01 3.71
N GLY A 18 -15.22 9.94 4.59
CA GLY A 18 -15.11 8.90 5.61
C GLY A 18 -14.10 7.83 5.21
N ASP A 19 -14.33 6.60 5.68
CA ASP A 19 -13.46 5.47 5.36
C ASP A 19 -13.76 4.96 3.95
N VAL A 20 -12.72 4.69 3.17
CA VAL A 20 -12.85 4.30 1.75
C VAL A 20 -12.17 2.96 1.53
N GLU A 21 -12.87 2.05 0.86
CA GLU A 21 -12.30 0.78 0.40
C GLU A 21 -11.99 0.82 -1.10
N PHE A 22 -10.82 0.32 -1.47
CA PHE A 22 -10.31 0.18 -2.83
C PHE A 22 -9.98 -1.29 -3.09
N ILE A 23 -10.58 -1.86 -4.13
CA ILE A 23 -10.42 -3.27 -4.49
C ILE A 23 -9.95 -3.36 -5.94
N ALA A 24 -8.88 -4.10 -6.21
CA ALA A 24 -8.44 -4.40 -7.58
C ALA A 24 -8.02 -5.87 -7.73
N ASN A 25 -8.70 -6.59 -8.62
CA ASN A 25 -8.47 -8.01 -8.87
C ASN A 25 -8.21 -8.29 -10.35
N GLY A 26 -7.15 -9.03 -10.69
CA GLY A 26 -6.82 -9.38 -12.08
C GLY A 26 -5.54 -8.69 -12.59
N GLN A 27 -5.58 -8.16 -13.81
CA GLN A 27 -4.47 -7.37 -14.36
C GLN A 27 -4.77 -5.88 -14.28
N PHE A 28 -3.88 -5.11 -13.65
CA PHE A 28 -4.20 -3.71 -13.37
C PHE A 28 -3.03 -2.74 -13.53
N ASP A 29 -3.35 -1.52 -13.96
CA ASP A 29 -2.46 -0.37 -14.04
C ASP A 29 -3.24 0.86 -13.59
N LEU A 30 -3.27 1.08 -12.27
CA LEU A 30 -4.16 2.05 -11.61
C LEU A 30 -3.33 3.13 -10.92
N ALA A 31 -3.66 4.38 -11.17
CA ALA A 31 -3.02 5.51 -10.51
C ALA A 31 -4.01 6.61 -10.13
N GLY A 32 -3.67 7.39 -9.11
CA GLY A 32 -4.53 8.49 -8.68
C GLY A 32 -4.02 9.29 -7.50
N MET A 33 -4.95 10.05 -6.91
CA MET A 33 -4.74 10.90 -5.74
C MET A 33 -5.66 10.48 -4.59
N ILE A 34 -5.11 10.42 -3.39
CA ILE A 34 -5.83 10.26 -2.14
C ILE A 34 -5.82 11.59 -1.40
N TYR A 35 -7.00 12.11 -1.09
CA TYR A 35 -7.17 13.25 -0.19
C TYR A 35 -8.18 12.88 0.90
N ASN A 36 -7.70 12.21 1.94
CA ASN A 36 -8.49 11.80 3.10
C ASN A 36 -7.73 12.05 4.43
N PRO A 37 -7.41 13.32 4.76
CA PRO A 37 -6.52 13.65 5.88
C PRO A 37 -7.08 13.25 7.26
N LYS A 38 -8.38 12.94 7.36
CA LYS A 38 -9.05 12.58 8.61
C LYS A 38 -9.49 11.12 8.68
N GLY A 39 -9.71 10.46 7.54
CA GLY A 39 -10.22 9.09 7.46
C GLY A 39 -9.18 8.02 7.14
N ALA A 40 -9.65 6.79 7.04
CA ALA A 40 -8.87 5.65 6.62
C ALA A 40 -9.11 5.33 5.13
N VAL A 41 -8.09 4.75 4.50
CA VAL A 41 -8.21 4.14 3.16
C VAL A 41 -7.74 2.70 3.26
N GLU A 42 -8.57 1.78 2.77
CA GLU A 42 -8.32 0.35 2.79
C GLU A 42 -8.12 -0.17 1.36
N PHE A 43 -7.10 -1.00 1.17
CA PHE A 43 -6.75 -1.62 -0.10
C PHE A 43 -6.86 -3.15 0.03
N ASP A 44 -7.52 -3.78 -0.94
CA ASP A 44 -7.56 -5.22 -1.14
C ASP A 44 -7.19 -5.53 -2.60
N ILE A 45 -6.01 -6.09 -2.80
CA ILE A 45 -5.38 -6.23 -4.11
C ILE A 45 -4.96 -7.68 -4.34
N ALA A 46 -5.44 -8.29 -5.42
CA ALA A 46 -5.04 -9.63 -5.82
C ALA A 46 -4.82 -9.72 -7.33
N GLY A 47 -3.59 -10.00 -7.76
CA GLY A 47 -3.31 -10.23 -9.17
C GLY A 47 -1.94 -9.74 -9.61
N THR A 48 -1.85 -9.21 -10.83
CA THR A 48 -0.60 -8.77 -11.44
C THR A 48 -0.74 -7.35 -11.95
N GLY A 49 0.20 -6.46 -11.61
CA GLY A 49 0.10 -5.08 -12.06
C GLY A 49 0.65 -4.06 -11.08
N ALA A 50 0.24 -2.80 -11.27
CA ALA A 50 0.68 -1.70 -10.44
C ALA A 50 -0.50 -0.84 -9.96
N VAL A 51 -0.43 -0.43 -8.70
CA VAL A 51 -1.29 0.58 -8.10
C VAL A 51 -0.39 1.69 -7.57
N SER A 52 -0.63 2.95 -7.94
CA SER A 52 0.15 4.09 -7.45
C SER A 52 -0.73 5.23 -6.99
N PHE A 53 -0.55 5.68 -5.75
CA PHE A 53 -1.31 6.80 -5.21
C PHE A 53 -0.40 7.81 -4.53
N ASN A 54 -0.70 9.08 -4.77
CA ASN A 54 -0.08 10.20 -4.07
C ASN A 54 -1.10 10.93 -3.17
N GLY A 55 -0.62 11.80 -2.29
CA GLY A 55 -1.47 12.69 -1.50
C GLY A 55 -1.37 12.45 0.00
N ILE A 56 -2.51 12.46 0.70
CA ILE A 56 -2.55 12.40 2.16
C ILE A 56 -3.71 11.54 2.69
N CYS A 57 -3.40 10.72 3.69
CA CYS A 57 -4.38 9.96 4.45
C CYS A 57 -4.07 10.01 5.95
N ARG A 58 -5.05 9.81 6.84
CA ARG A 58 -4.70 9.59 8.25
C ARG A 58 -4.13 8.19 8.45
N LYS A 59 -4.84 7.18 7.93
CA LYS A 59 -4.52 5.77 8.08
C LYS A 59 -4.64 5.06 6.73
N LEU A 60 -3.67 4.23 6.40
CA LEU A 60 -3.71 3.31 5.27
C LEU A 60 -3.76 1.88 5.81
N THR A 61 -4.69 1.07 5.33
CA THR A 61 -4.72 -0.37 5.60
C THR A 61 -4.60 -1.11 4.28
N VAL A 62 -3.61 -1.98 4.14
CA VAL A 62 -3.59 -3.00 3.08
C VAL A 62 -4.10 -4.28 3.71
N LYS A 63 -5.36 -4.63 3.42
CA LYS A 63 -5.98 -5.87 3.92
C LYS A 63 -5.31 -7.09 3.30
N ASN A 64 -5.10 -7.03 1.99
CA ASN A 64 -4.47 -8.07 1.22
C ASN A 64 -3.72 -7.46 0.03
N ALA A 65 -2.55 -8.01 -0.25
CA ALA A 65 -1.76 -7.75 -1.45
C ALA A 65 -1.14 -9.08 -1.87
N SER A 66 -1.71 -9.73 -2.88
CA SER A 66 -1.31 -11.07 -3.30
C SER A 66 -1.10 -11.18 -4.82
N GLY A 67 -0.26 -12.13 -5.23
CA GLY A 67 0.15 -12.31 -6.64
C GLY A 67 1.49 -11.65 -6.93
N ASN A 68 1.60 -10.94 -8.06
CA ASN A 68 2.81 -10.27 -8.53
C ASN A 68 2.50 -8.80 -8.81
N CYS A 69 2.24 -8.04 -7.74
CA CYS A 69 1.78 -6.67 -7.84
C CYS A 69 2.74 -5.67 -7.18
N ARG A 70 2.70 -4.41 -7.66
CA ARG A 70 3.44 -3.31 -7.05
C ARG A 70 2.47 -2.25 -6.54
N LEU A 71 2.49 -1.99 -5.23
CA LEU A 71 1.77 -0.90 -4.59
C LEU A 71 2.75 0.24 -4.29
N ASP A 72 2.66 1.33 -5.03
CA ASP A 72 3.52 2.50 -4.89
C ASP A 72 2.79 3.63 -4.15
N PHE A 73 3.04 3.71 -2.85
CA PHE A 73 2.58 4.78 -1.98
C PHE A 73 3.74 5.67 -1.52
N SER A 74 4.86 5.70 -2.28
CA SER A 74 6.04 6.51 -1.96
C SER A 74 5.74 8.01 -1.85
N LYS A 75 4.72 8.49 -2.57
CA LYS A 75 4.24 9.88 -2.57
C LYS A 75 2.99 10.09 -1.71
N LEU A 76 2.65 9.12 -0.86
CA LEU A 76 1.54 9.21 0.07
C LEU A 76 2.07 9.54 1.48
N ASN A 77 1.48 10.56 2.11
CA ASN A 77 1.75 10.90 3.51
C ASN A 77 0.65 10.33 4.40
N CYS A 78 1.01 9.45 5.32
CA CYS A 78 0.07 8.89 6.29
C CYS A 78 0.64 8.84 7.70
N LYS A 79 -0.21 8.95 8.71
CA LYS A 79 0.23 8.87 10.11
C LYS A 79 0.53 7.42 10.51
N GLU A 80 -0.33 6.51 10.07
CA GLU A 80 -0.28 5.09 10.39
C GLU A 80 -0.51 4.27 9.13
N VAL A 81 0.24 3.17 8.99
CA VAL A 81 0.00 2.16 7.97
C VAL A 81 -0.13 0.78 8.63
N LYS A 82 -1.03 -0.05 8.09
CA LYS A 82 -1.25 -1.42 8.54
C LYS A 82 -1.22 -2.38 7.34
N PHE A 83 -0.49 -3.49 7.42
CA PHE A 83 -0.52 -4.57 6.44
C PHE A 83 -1.00 -5.86 7.11
N ILE A 84 -2.21 -6.29 6.77
CA ILE A 84 -2.81 -7.51 7.34
C ILE A 84 -2.26 -8.75 6.62
N SER A 85 -2.05 -8.69 5.30
CA SER A 85 -1.35 -9.74 4.55
C SER A 85 -0.71 -9.15 3.29
N VAL A 86 0.57 -9.41 3.09
CA VAL A 86 1.28 -9.19 1.81
C VAL A 86 2.04 -10.46 1.47
N GLU A 87 1.74 -11.03 0.32
CA GLU A 87 2.18 -12.37 -0.07
C GLU A 87 2.47 -12.47 -1.58
N GLY A 88 3.00 -13.60 -2.01
CA GLY A 88 3.52 -13.78 -3.38
C GLY A 88 4.71 -12.86 -3.69
N GLY A 89 4.87 -12.49 -4.97
CA GLY A 89 5.87 -11.53 -5.44
C GLY A 89 5.43 -10.07 -5.31
N SER A 90 4.62 -9.75 -4.29
CA SER A 90 4.09 -8.40 -4.09
C SER A 90 5.13 -7.44 -3.50
N GLN A 91 5.25 -6.26 -4.10
CA GLN A 91 6.13 -5.18 -3.63
C GLN A 91 5.28 -3.99 -3.16
N VAL A 92 5.53 -3.51 -1.95
CA VAL A 92 4.87 -2.33 -1.40
C VAL A 92 5.89 -1.27 -1.02
N ILE A 93 5.69 -0.04 -1.49
CA ILE A 93 6.58 1.10 -1.25
C ILE A 93 5.81 2.15 -0.48
N ILE A 94 6.29 2.54 0.70
CA ILE A 94 5.63 3.49 1.58
C ILE A 94 6.42 4.79 1.68
N GLY A 95 5.71 5.90 1.47
CA GLY A 95 6.18 7.26 1.64
C GLY A 95 6.36 7.69 3.08
N ALA A 96 6.12 8.97 3.35
CA ALA A 96 6.24 9.55 4.68
C ALA A 96 5.21 8.92 5.63
N THR A 97 5.67 8.00 6.50
CA THR A 97 4.86 7.32 7.50
C THR A 97 5.54 7.30 8.85
N ARG A 98 4.81 7.69 9.91
CA ARG A 98 5.35 7.71 11.28
C ARG A 98 5.53 6.32 11.85
N PHE A 99 4.52 5.46 11.77
CA PHE A 99 4.60 4.09 12.23
C PHE A 99 3.78 3.13 11.38
N ILE A 100 4.28 1.90 11.28
CA ILE A 100 3.58 0.74 10.76
C ILE A 100 3.13 -0.08 11.97
N SER A 101 1.83 -0.12 12.22
CA SER A 101 1.26 -0.72 13.45
C SER A 101 1.20 -2.25 13.38
N GLU A 102 1.07 -2.81 12.19
CA GLU A 102 1.10 -4.25 11.92
C GLU A 102 1.66 -4.49 10.50
N ALA A 103 2.47 -5.53 10.32
CA ALA A 103 2.87 -6.00 9.01
C ALA A 103 3.06 -7.52 8.98
N ILE A 104 2.32 -8.23 8.12
CA ILE A 104 2.51 -9.67 7.89
C ILE A 104 2.96 -9.86 6.43
N LEU A 105 4.20 -10.34 6.26
CA LEU A 105 4.83 -10.61 4.97
C LEU A 105 5.15 -12.11 4.84
N LYS A 106 4.88 -12.69 3.66
CA LYS A 106 5.11 -14.10 3.34
C LYS A 106 5.65 -14.28 1.93
N ASP A 107 6.08 -15.50 1.60
CA ASP A 107 6.63 -15.88 0.29
C ASP A 107 7.81 -15.00 -0.13
N ASP A 108 7.68 -14.24 -1.23
CA ASP A 108 8.70 -13.35 -1.80
C ASP A 108 8.34 -11.86 -1.61
N ALA A 109 7.42 -11.54 -0.69
CA ALA A 109 6.90 -10.18 -0.52
C ALA A 109 7.96 -9.19 -0.02
N ILE A 110 7.94 -7.97 -0.56
CA ILE A 110 8.89 -6.91 -0.20
C ILE A 110 8.12 -5.68 0.28
N LEU A 111 8.45 -5.21 1.49
CA LEU A 111 7.96 -3.94 2.03
C LEU A 111 9.11 -2.94 2.14
N GLN A 112 9.03 -1.85 1.38
CA GLN A 112 10.00 -0.75 1.38
C GLN A 112 9.46 0.42 2.20
N CYS A 113 10.20 0.87 3.20
CA CYS A 113 9.81 1.99 4.05
C CYS A 113 11.02 2.84 4.48
N SER A 114 10.77 4.07 4.93
CA SER A 114 11.84 4.95 5.44
C SER A 114 12.52 4.35 6.67
N ASP A 115 13.82 4.61 6.79
CA ASP A 115 14.64 4.42 8.00
C ASP A 115 14.00 5.00 9.28
N LYS A 116 13.21 6.08 9.17
CA LYS A 116 12.54 6.74 10.29
C LYS A 116 11.20 6.13 10.69
N THR A 117 10.64 5.22 9.88
CA THR A 117 9.35 4.61 10.17
C THR A 117 9.48 3.63 11.33
N ILE A 118 8.66 3.78 12.36
CA ILE A 118 8.66 2.87 13.52
C ILE A 118 7.83 1.63 13.16
N LEU A 119 8.40 0.42 13.27
CA LEU A 119 7.68 -0.85 13.15
C LEU A 119 7.28 -1.31 14.55
N ILE A 120 5.99 -1.59 14.78
CA ILE A 120 5.49 -2.01 16.10
C ILE A 120 5.36 -3.54 16.15
N ASN A 121 4.44 -4.11 15.37
CA ASN A 121 4.23 -5.55 15.28
C ASN A 121 4.49 -5.99 13.85
N TYR A 122 5.40 -6.93 13.62
CA TYR A 122 5.63 -7.46 12.29
C TYR A 122 6.01 -8.94 12.32
N THR A 123 5.65 -9.63 11.25
CA THR A 123 5.99 -11.02 10.98
C THR A 123 6.45 -11.12 9.54
N VAL A 124 7.63 -11.71 9.34
CA VAL A 124 8.27 -11.88 8.04
C VAL A 124 8.60 -13.37 7.93
N SER A 125 8.09 -14.04 6.90
CA SER A 125 8.25 -15.48 6.68
C SER A 125 8.83 -15.78 5.30
N ASP A 126 9.38 -16.97 5.11
CA ASP A 126 9.96 -17.44 3.85
C ASP A 126 11.10 -16.53 3.34
N LYS A 127 10.99 -15.98 2.13
CA LYS A 127 11.97 -15.08 1.51
C LYS A 127 11.53 -13.61 1.58
N SER A 128 10.42 -13.33 2.25
CA SER A 128 9.92 -11.96 2.36
C SER A 128 10.87 -11.09 3.19
N GLN A 129 10.80 -9.79 2.96
CA GLN A 129 11.72 -8.85 3.59
C GLN A 129 11.13 -7.45 3.77
N ILE A 130 11.63 -6.77 4.80
CA ILE A 130 11.40 -5.33 5.00
C ILE A 130 12.70 -4.61 4.66
N GLU A 131 12.66 -3.76 3.65
CA GLU A 131 13.80 -2.96 3.21
C GLU A 131 13.68 -1.53 3.73
N ARG A 132 14.74 -1.06 4.40
CA ARG A 132 14.82 0.32 4.89
C ARG A 132 15.49 1.19 3.83
N MET A 133 14.75 2.17 3.32
CA MET A 133 15.25 3.13 2.36
C MET A 133 15.84 4.36 3.08
N PRO A 134 17.04 4.82 2.70
CA PRO A 134 17.53 6.13 3.09
C PRO A 134 16.59 7.20 2.51
N LYS A 135 16.41 8.28 3.26
CA LYS A 135 15.49 9.41 3.00
C LYS A 135 15.16 9.58 1.51
N MET A 136 13.95 9.18 1.11
CA MET A 136 13.45 9.46 -0.24
C MET A 136 13.41 10.98 -0.43
N ALA A 137 14.16 11.48 -1.42
CA ALA A 137 14.20 12.90 -1.74
C ALA A 137 12.78 13.34 -2.12
N SER A 138 12.23 14.24 -1.32
CA SER A 138 10.98 14.98 -1.57
C SER A 138 11.17 16.00 -2.68
#